data_AF-F2U6S5-F1
#
_entry.id   AF-F2U6S5-F1
#
_cell.length_a   1.000
_cell.length_b   1.000
_cell.length_c   1.000
_cell.angle_alpha   90.00
_cell.angle_beta   90.00
_cell.angle_gamma   90.00
#
_symmetry.space_group_name_H-M   'P 1'
#
loop_
_entity.id
_entity.type
_entity.pdbx_description
1 polymer ?
#
loop_
_entity_poly.entity_id
_entity_poly.type
_entity_poly.pdbx_seq_one_letter_code
_entity_poly.pdbx_strand_id
1 'polypeptide(L)'
;MGKKGGAAASEKAAAAKARKQLKKELEKAKKEQAKEDAKWVDNDPRRKKAEQRKHERQEKLEAQAKRKAENRALLEEEEHQIEKEIHKAKGKNKPNNLKKSRAQLALLKMEQEREAKRKAKEAERDKQKLTVQHFAEENPNKSVAEHVQEQNITEARTVEEAISVLRIGGAQALPTKRMSYAEFEEQNLEAFKADNPTLRLSQVKAAVKKAWQRSPSNPANQA
;
A
#
# COMPACT_ATOMS: atom_id res chain seq x y z
N MET A 1 -21.04 44.06 36.44
CA MET A 1 -19.99 43.56 35.51
C MET A 1 -20.66 42.69 34.44
N GLY A 2 -20.83 43.24 33.23
CA GLY A 2 -21.71 42.69 32.20
C GLY A 2 -21.07 41.59 31.36
N LYS A 3 -21.74 40.44 31.26
CA LYS A 3 -21.42 39.33 30.33
C LYS A 3 -21.77 39.74 28.89
N LYS A 4 -20.94 40.56 28.24
CA LYS A 4 -20.96 40.72 26.78
C LYS A 4 -20.20 39.54 26.15
N GLY A 5 -20.89 38.40 25.95
CA GLY A 5 -20.27 37.22 25.35
C GLY A 5 -21.20 36.03 25.04
N GLY A 6 -22.50 36.27 24.87
CA GLY A 6 -23.54 35.23 24.86
C GLY A 6 -23.50 34.23 23.70
N ALA A 7 -23.13 34.64 22.48
CA ALA A 7 -23.17 33.77 21.31
C ALA A 7 -21.94 32.84 21.21
N ALA A 8 -20.72 33.40 21.29
CA ALA A 8 -19.49 32.61 21.18
C ALA A 8 -19.24 31.70 22.40
N ALA A 9 -19.71 32.09 23.61
CA ALA A 9 -19.63 31.23 24.79
C ALA A 9 -20.65 30.07 24.72
N SER A 10 -21.83 30.33 24.14
CA SER A 10 -22.85 29.31 23.86
C SER A 10 -22.37 28.29 22.82
N GLU A 11 -21.77 28.75 21.73
CA GLU A 11 -21.26 27.90 20.66
C GLU A 11 -20.07 27.04 21.12
N LYS A 12 -19.15 27.60 21.91
CA LYS A 12 -18.06 26.82 22.55
C LYS A 12 -18.60 25.79 23.55
N ALA A 13 -19.64 26.11 24.30
CA ALA A 13 -20.30 25.17 25.20
C ALA A 13 -21.04 24.06 24.43
N ALA A 14 -21.67 24.39 23.30
CA ALA A 14 -22.30 23.42 22.40
C ALA A 14 -21.25 22.50 21.77
N ALA A 15 -20.13 23.04 21.29
CA ALA A 15 -19.01 22.26 20.76
C ALA A 15 -18.39 21.33 21.82
N ALA A 16 -18.27 21.79 23.08
CA ALA A 16 -17.79 20.95 24.18
C ALA A 16 -18.77 19.80 24.51
N LYS A 17 -20.09 20.05 24.44
CA LYS A 17 -21.12 19.01 24.60
C LYS A 17 -21.09 18.02 23.44
N ALA A 18 -20.96 18.49 22.20
CA ALA A 18 -20.83 17.67 21.00
C ALA A 18 -19.60 16.75 21.08
N ARG A 19 -18.42 17.27 21.49
CA ARG A 19 -17.22 16.45 21.70
C ARG A 19 -17.42 15.37 22.77
N LYS A 20 -18.13 15.69 23.86
CA LYS A 20 -18.47 14.72 24.91
C LYS A 20 -19.46 13.65 24.41
N GLN A 21 -20.41 14.03 23.56
CA GLN A 21 -21.35 13.09 22.94
C GLN A 21 -20.63 12.17 21.94
N LEU A 22 -19.81 12.72 21.04
CA LEU A 22 -18.99 11.95 20.11
C LEU A 22 -18.06 10.97 20.84
N LYS A 23 -17.41 11.40 21.92
CA LYS A 23 -16.59 10.47 22.74
C LYS A 23 -17.44 9.35 23.33
N LYS A 24 -18.64 9.65 23.84
CA LYS A 24 -19.56 8.63 24.38
C LYS A 24 -20.05 7.68 23.29
N GLU A 25 -20.34 8.18 22.10
CA GLU A 25 -20.77 7.38 20.94
C GLU A 25 -19.64 6.49 20.44
N LEU A 26 -18.41 7.01 20.33
CA LEU A 26 -17.22 6.21 20.00
C LEU A 26 -16.95 5.12 21.04
N GLU A 27 -17.07 5.43 22.33
CA GLU A 27 -16.93 4.42 23.39
C GLU A 27 -18.04 3.36 23.34
N LYS A 28 -19.28 3.75 22.99
CA LYS A 28 -20.38 2.81 22.79
C LYS A 28 -20.14 1.94 21.56
N ALA A 29 -19.77 2.54 20.43
CA ALA A 29 -19.44 1.84 19.20
C ALA A 29 -18.28 0.85 19.40
N LYS A 30 -17.21 1.25 20.08
CA LYS A 30 -16.11 0.34 20.45
C LYS A 30 -16.58 -0.82 21.33
N LYS A 31 -17.49 -0.57 22.28
CA LYS A 31 -18.05 -1.63 23.12
C LYS A 31 -18.98 -2.56 22.36
N GLU A 32 -19.74 -2.04 21.40
CA GLU A 32 -20.60 -2.84 20.52
C GLU A 32 -19.75 -3.68 19.56
N GLN A 33 -18.76 -3.08 18.91
CA GLN A 33 -17.75 -3.78 18.10
C GLN A 33 -17.06 -4.88 18.90
N ALA A 34 -16.55 -4.59 20.11
CA ALA A 34 -15.91 -5.61 20.93
C ALA A 34 -16.86 -6.77 21.32
N LYS A 35 -18.16 -6.51 21.49
CA LYS A 35 -19.16 -7.55 21.75
C LYS A 35 -19.46 -8.37 20.50
N GLU A 36 -19.54 -7.73 19.35
CA GLU A 36 -19.72 -8.39 18.05
C GLU A 36 -18.50 -9.25 17.74
N ASP A 37 -17.30 -8.69 17.84
CA ASP A 37 -16.04 -9.41 17.67
C ASP A 37 -15.97 -10.61 18.61
N ALA A 38 -16.28 -10.44 19.90
CA ALA A 38 -16.33 -11.53 20.87
C ALA A 38 -17.33 -12.63 20.49
N LYS A 39 -18.48 -12.26 19.92
CA LYS A 39 -19.48 -13.22 19.42
C LYS A 39 -18.97 -14.00 18.21
N TRP A 40 -18.09 -13.40 17.41
CA TRP A 40 -17.49 -14.01 16.23
C TRP A 40 -16.10 -14.62 16.46
N VAL A 41 -15.60 -14.63 17.71
CA VAL A 41 -14.38 -15.38 18.05
C VAL A 41 -14.66 -16.87 17.96
N ASP A 42 -14.16 -17.51 16.92
CA ASP A 42 -14.17 -18.97 16.85
C ASP A 42 -13.06 -19.58 17.72
N ASN A 43 -13.50 -20.48 18.60
CA ASN A 43 -12.70 -21.10 19.64
C ASN A 43 -12.27 -22.54 19.30
N ASP A 44 -12.38 -22.99 18.04
CA ASP A 44 -11.96 -24.33 17.64
C ASP A 44 -10.47 -24.58 17.98
N PRO A 45 -10.16 -25.56 18.85
CA PRO A 45 -8.80 -25.87 19.25
C PRO A 45 -7.91 -26.32 18.08
N ARG A 46 -8.47 -26.93 17.04
CA ARG A 46 -7.70 -27.38 15.86
C ARG A 46 -7.22 -26.19 15.05
N ARG A 47 -8.08 -25.17 14.86
CA ARG A 47 -7.73 -23.95 14.15
C ARG A 47 -6.71 -23.11 14.91
N LYS A 48 -6.88 -22.94 16.23
CA LYS A 48 -5.88 -22.28 17.10
C LYS A 48 -4.51 -22.96 17.01
N LYS A 49 -4.48 -24.30 17.05
CA LYS A 49 -3.23 -25.06 16.90
C LYS A 49 -2.60 -24.89 15.51
N ALA A 50 -3.40 -24.76 14.46
CA ALA A 50 -2.91 -24.49 13.11
C ALA A 50 -2.32 -23.08 12.98
N GLU A 51 -2.98 -22.07 13.55
CA GLU A 51 -2.48 -20.69 13.60
C GLU A 51 -1.19 -20.59 14.41
N GLN A 52 -1.11 -21.24 15.58
CA GLN A 52 0.11 -21.32 16.38
C GLN A 52 1.26 -21.95 15.59
N ARG A 53 1.03 -23.07 14.90
CA ARG A 53 2.03 -23.71 14.04
C ARG A 53 2.49 -22.79 12.90
N LYS A 54 1.56 -22.00 12.32
CA LYS A 54 1.89 -21.04 11.27
C LYS A 54 2.74 -19.89 11.82
N HIS A 55 2.37 -19.34 12.97
CA HIS A 55 3.12 -18.30 13.66
C HIS A 55 4.52 -18.78 14.05
N GLU A 56 4.64 -19.94 14.68
CA GLU A 56 5.94 -20.53 15.05
C GLU A 56 6.82 -20.77 13.82
N ARG A 57 6.24 -21.20 12.69
CA ARG A 57 6.98 -21.35 11.42
C ARG A 57 7.45 -20.01 10.88
N GLN A 58 6.62 -18.97 10.92
CA GLN A 58 6.97 -17.62 10.49
C GLN A 58 8.06 -17.04 11.37
N GLU A 59 7.91 -17.11 12.69
CA GLU A 59 8.90 -16.64 13.66
C GLU A 59 10.25 -17.36 13.50
N LYS A 60 10.23 -18.68 13.27
CA LYS A 60 11.46 -19.43 12.98
C LYS A 60 12.13 -19.00 11.68
N LEU A 61 11.36 -18.72 10.63
CA LEU A 61 11.90 -18.21 9.36
C LEU A 61 12.49 -16.82 9.52
N GLU A 62 11.80 -15.94 10.24
CA GLU A 62 12.28 -14.58 10.55
C GLU A 62 13.53 -14.61 11.41
N ALA A 63 13.58 -15.45 12.44
CA ALA A 63 14.78 -15.62 13.28
C ALA A 63 15.97 -16.14 12.46
N GLN A 64 15.75 -17.07 11.53
CA GLN A 64 16.80 -17.53 10.62
C GLN A 64 17.24 -16.44 9.64
N ALA A 65 16.30 -15.64 9.12
CA ALA A 65 16.61 -14.53 8.24
C ALA A 65 17.43 -13.45 8.98
N LYS A 66 17.06 -13.11 10.21
CA LYS A 66 17.79 -12.18 11.09
C LYS A 66 19.21 -12.69 11.36
N ARG A 67 19.36 -13.94 11.80
CA ARG A 67 20.69 -14.55 12.00
C ARG A 67 21.55 -14.55 10.74
N LYS A 68 20.96 -14.82 9.57
CA LYS A 68 21.68 -14.76 8.29
C LYS A 68 22.07 -13.33 7.91
N ALA A 69 21.20 -12.36 8.16
CA ALA A 69 21.48 -10.95 7.91
C ALA A 69 22.60 -10.43 8.82
N GLU A 70 22.56 -10.78 10.11
CA GLU A 70 23.62 -10.45 11.07
C GLU A 70 24.97 -11.08 10.67
N ASN A 71 24.99 -12.37 10.33
CA ASN A 71 26.22 -13.03 9.86
C ASN A 71 26.76 -12.41 8.57
N ARG A 72 25.87 -11.98 7.66
CA ARG A 72 26.27 -11.31 6.42
C ARG A 72 26.85 -9.93 6.70
N ALA A 73 26.25 -9.17 7.60
CA ALA A 73 26.76 -7.86 7.99
C ALA A 73 28.15 -7.97 8.64
N LEU A 74 28.36 -8.94 9.54
CA LEU A 74 29.67 -9.20 10.12
C LEU A 74 30.72 -9.58 9.06
N LEU A 75 30.36 -10.43 8.09
CA LEU A 75 31.26 -10.78 6.99
C LEU A 75 31.63 -9.55 6.14
N GLU A 76 30.67 -8.68 5.83
CA GLU A 76 30.92 -7.45 5.07
C GLU A 76 31.81 -6.46 5.85
N GLU A 77 31.65 -6.39 7.17
CA GLU A 77 32.54 -5.61 8.04
C GLU A 77 33.97 -6.16 8.03
N GLU A 78 34.13 -7.49 8.13
CA GLU A 78 35.44 -8.16 8.02
C GLU A 78 36.08 -7.96 6.65
N GLU A 79 35.32 -8.12 5.57
CA GLU A 79 35.79 -7.88 4.19
C GLU A 79 36.21 -6.43 3.98
N HIS A 80 35.46 -5.47 4.51
CA HIS A 80 35.82 -4.05 4.44
C HIS A 80 37.05 -3.71 5.28
N GLN A 81 37.25 -4.36 6.44
CA GLN A 81 38.49 -4.23 7.21
C GLN A 81 39.68 -4.81 6.44
N ILE A 82 39.52 -6.00 5.86
CA ILE A 82 40.55 -6.63 5.02
C ILE A 82 40.85 -5.74 3.80
N GLU A 83 39.83 -5.20 3.14
CA GLU A 83 40.00 -4.28 2.01
C GLU A 83 40.75 -3.01 2.42
N LYS A 84 40.42 -2.42 3.58
CA LYS A 84 41.17 -1.29 4.14
C LYS A 84 42.63 -1.64 4.41
N GLU A 85 42.90 -2.80 5.02
CA GLU A 85 44.28 -3.26 5.27
C GLU A 85 45.03 -3.57 3.97
N ILE A 86 44.36 -4.13 2.96
CA ILE A 86 44.91 -4.35 1.62
C ILE A 86 45.21 -3.02 0.93
N HIS A 87 44.31 -2.03 0.96
CA HIS A 87 44.55 -0.71 0.36
C HIS A 87 45.68 0.04 1.09
N LYS A 88 45.79 -0.08 2.42
CA LYS A 88 46.96 0.43 3.18
C LYS A 88 48.25 -0.27 2.79
N ALA A 89 48.22 -1.59 2.56
CA ALA A 89 49.38 -2.36 2.12
C ALA A 89 49.77 -2.10 0.65
N LYS A 90 48.80 -1.79 -0.23
CA LYS A 90 49.01 -1.46 -1.64
C LYS A 90 49.70 -0.10 -1.87
N GLY A 91 49.80 0.75 -0.85
CA GLY A 91 50.66 1.94 -0.88
C GLY A 91 52.17 1.64 -0.90
N LYS A 92 52.58 0.37 -0.71
CA LYS A 92 53.98 -0.07 -0.81
C LYS A 92 54.13 -0.96 -2.05
N ASN A 93 54.54 -0.35 -3.15
CA ASN A 93 54.98 -1.00 -4.38
C ASN A 93 55.92 -2.20 -4.06
N LYS A 94 55.50 -3.42 -4.42
CA LYS A 94 56.44 -4.54 -4.62
C LYS A 94 55.92 -5.48 -5.72
N PRO A 95 56.80 -5.96 -6.62
CA PRO A 95 56.41 -6.34 -7.96
C PRO A 95 55.72 -7.71 -8.02
N ASN A 96 54.90 -7.78 -9.05
CA ASN A 96 54.16 -8.91 -9.57
C ASN A 96 55.12 -10.03 -10.03
N ASN A 97 55.58 -10.87 -9.09
CA ASN A 97 56.07 -12.23 -9.38
C ASN A 97 56.21 -13.05 -8.09
N LEU A 98 55.08 -13.33 -7.42
CA LEU A 98 55.07 -14.34 -6.37
C LEU A 98 55.05 -15.72 -7.03
N LYS A 99 56.21 -16.38 -7.07
CA LYS A 99 56.29 -17.83 -7.28
C LYS A 99 55.43 -18.49 -6.20
N LYS A 100 54.29 -19.05 -6.60
CA LYS A 100 53.38 -19.72 -5.66
C LYS A 100 54.10 -20.91 -5.05
N SER A 101 54.13 -20.98 -3.72
CA SER A 101 54.68 -22.13 -3.01
C SER A 101 53.89 -23.39 -3.41
N ARG A 102 54.54 -24.57 -3.44
CA ARG A 102 53.90 -25.84 -3.81
C ARG A 102 52.60 -26.11 -3.04
N ALA A 103 52.52 -25.65 -1.78
CA ALA A 103 51.30 -25.72 -0.97
C ALA A 103 50.16 -24.84 -1.50
N GLN A 104 50.48 -23.64 -1.98
CA GLN A 104 49.49 -22.73 -2.59
C GLN A 104 48.96 -23.28 -3.92
N LEU A 105 49.81 -23.95 -4.72
CA LEU A 105 49.36 -24.63 -5.94
C LEU A 105 48.42 -25.80 -5.64
N ALA A 106 48.68 -26.56 -4.57
CA ALA A 106 47.81 -27.65 -4.13
C ALA A 106 46.43 -27.13 -3.68
N LEU A 107 46.40 -26.04 -2.91
CA LEU A 107 45.14 -25.39 -2.49
C LEU A 107 44.34 -24.86 -3.68
N LEU A 108 45.01 -24.21 -4.63
CA LEU A 108 44.37 -23.64 -5.81
C LEU A 108 43.79 -24.75 -6.72
N LYS A 109 44.49 -25.89 -6.84
CA LYS A 109 43.99 -27.06 -7.56
C LYS A 109 42.78 -27.69 -6.87
N MET A 110 42.79 -27.76 -5.54
CA MET A 110 41.66 -28.26 -4.75
C MET A 110 40.42 -27.35 -4.90
N GLU A 111 40.62 -26.04 -4.92
CA GLU A 111 39.56 -25.06 -5.12
C GLU A 111 38.95 -25.15 -6.53
N GLN A 112 39.79 -25.26 -7.56
CA GLN A 112 39.35 -25.48 -8.95
C GLN A 112 38.55 -26.79 -9.09
N GLU A 113 38.97 -27.88 -8.44
CA GLU A 113 38.23 -29.14 -8.48
C GLU A 113 36.87 -29.01 -7.77
N ARG A 114 36.81 -28.25 -6.66
CA ARG A 114 35.56 -27.97 -5.94
C ARG A 114 34.61 -27.11 -6.76
N GLU A 115 35.12 -26.12 -7.48
CA GLU A 115 34.34 -25.27 -8.38
C GLU A 115 33.83 -26.06 -9.60
N ALA A 116 34.68 -26.91 -10.20
CA ALA A 116 34.27 -27.81 -11.28
C ALA A 116 33.17 -28.78 -10.83
N LYS A 117 33.28 -29.35 -9.62
CA LYS A 117 32.23 -30.19 -9.00
C LYS A 117 30.93 -29.42 -8.77
N ARG A 118 31.00 -28.13 -8.39
CA ARG A 118 29.83 -27.26 -8.24
C ARG A 118 29.14 -27.00 -9.58
N LYS A 119 29.91 -26.61 -10.61
CA LYS A 119 29.39 -26.38 -11.97
C LYS A 119 28.78 -27.64 -12.58
N ALA A 120 29.39 -28.81 -12.35
CA ALA A 120 28.84 -30.09 -12.80
C ALA A 120 27.49 -30.42 -12.15
N LYS A 121 27.35 -30.19 -10.84
CA LYS A 121 26.08 -30.37 -10.11
C LYS A 121 25.00 -29.36 -10.55
N GLU A 122 25.40 -28.14 -10.85
CA GLU A 122 24.49 -27.11 -11.36
C GLU A 122 23.97 -27.47 -12.76
N ALA A 123 24.86 -27.90 -13.66
CA ALA A 123 24.48 -28.39 -14.98
C ALA A 123 23.57 -29.64 -14.91
N GLU A 124 23.79 -30.54 -13.95
CA GLU A 124 22.90 -31.68 -13.71
C GLU A 124 21.51 -31.21 -13.23
N ARG A 125 21.47 -30.27 -12.29
CA ARG A 125 20.21 -29.70 -11.78
C ARG A 125 19.43 -28.99 -12.88
N ASP A 126 20.11 -28.28 -13.78
CA ASP A 126 19.45 -27.59 -14.89
C ASP A 126 18.90 -28.57 -15.93
N LYS A 127 19.63 -29.68 -16.21
CA LYS A 127 19.09 -30.79 -17.01
C LYS A 127 17.85 -31.41 -16.37
N GLN A 128 17.88 -31.65 -15.06
CA GLN A 128 16.70 -32.17 -14.33
C GLN A 128 15.51 -31.20 -14.37
N LYS A 129 15.74 -29.88 -14.24
CA LYS A 129 14.67 -28.87 -14.37
C LYS A 129 14.03 -28.87 -15.76
N LEU A 130 14.82 -28.98 -16.82
CA LEU A 130 14.33 -29.08 -18.20
C LEU A 130 13.45 -30.32 -18.39
N THR A 131 13.85 -31.47 -17.86
CA THR A 131 13.05 -32.69 -17.92
C THR A 131 11.72 -32.54 -17.16
N VAL A 132 11.72 -31.89 -15.99
CA VAL A 132 10.51 -31.68 -15.19
C VAL A 132 9.50 -30.74 -15.85
N GLN A 133 9.95 -29.73 -16.61
CA GLN A 133 9.03 -28.83 -17.32
C GLN A 133 8.23 -29.52 -18.42
N HIS A 134 8.79 -30.53 -19.09
CA HIS A 134 8.10 -31.23 -20.18
C HIS A 134 6.99 -32.19 -19.73
N PHE A 135 6.98 -32.60 -18.45
CA PHE A 135 5.98 -33.51 -17.88
C PHE A 135 5.10 -32.87 -16.80
N ALA A 136 5.29 -31.58 -16.51
CA ALA A 136 4.44 -30.87 -15.57
C ALA A 136 3.09 -30.59 -16.22
N GLU A 137 2.08 -31.38 -15.89
CA GLU A 137 0.69 -31.12 -16.23
C GLU A 137 0.30 -29.71 -15.77
N GLU A 138 -0.19 -28.88 -16.69
CA GLU A 138 -0.51 -27.49 -16.40
C GLU A 138 -1.60 -27.41 -15.33
N ASN A 139 -1.39 -26.55 -14.34
CA ASN A 139 -2.35 -26.40 -13.25
C ASN A 139 -3.67 -25.82 -13.80
N PRO A 140 -4.80 -26.55 -13.72
CA PRO A 140 -6.07 -26.11 -14.29
C PRO A 140 -6.55 -24.77 -13.70
N ASN A 141 -6.17 -24.43 -12.46
CA ASN A 141 -6.51 -23.14 -11.86
C ASN A 141 -5.80 -21.95 -12.54
N LYS A 142 -4.67 -22.17 -13.22
CA LYS A 142 -4.02 -21.13 -14.04
C LYS A 142 -4.79 -20.90 -15.34
N SER A 143 -5.23 -21.98 -15.98
CA SER A 143 -6.02 -21.88 -17.22
C SER A 143 -7.33 -21.13 -17.01
N VAL A 144 -8.00 -21.32 -15.86
CA VAL A 144 -9.22 -20.58 -15.51
C VAL A 144 -8.94 -19.09 -15.32
N ALA A 145 -7.85 -18.74 -14.63
CA ALA A 145 -7.46 -17.33 -14.44
C ALA A 145 -7.08 -16.65 -15.76
N GLU A 146 -6.42 -17.37 -16.66
CA GLU A 146 -6.08 -16.90 -18.01
C GLU A 146 -7.33 -16.74 -18.88
N HIS A 147 -8.26 -17.70 -18.85
CA HIS A 147 -9.54 -17.61 -19.57
C HIS A 147 -10.42 -16.46 -19.09
N VAL A 148 -10.41 -16.17 -17.78
CA VAL A 148 -11.12 -15.02 -17.20
C VAL A 148 -10.55 -13.71 -17.74
N GLN A 149 -9.22 -13.63 -17.89
CA GLN A 149 -8.55 -12.48 -18.50
C GLN A 149 -8.85 -12.36 -20.00
N GLU A 150 -8.85 -13.47 -20.75
CA GLU A 150 -9.14 -13.50 -22.19
C GLU A 150 -10.59 -13.10 -22.52
N GLN A 151 -11.55 -13.50 -21.70
CA GLN A 151 -12.98 -13.27 -21.95
C GLN A 151 -13.48 -11.90 -21.45
N ASN A 152 -12.59 -11.00 -20.99
CA ASN A 152 -12.96 -9.72 -20.36
C ASN A 152 -14.00 -9.85 -19.23
N ILE A 153 -14.03 -11.00 -18.54
CA ILE A 153 -14.92 -11.22 -17.40
C ILE A 153 -14.21 -10.62 -16.19
N THR A 154 -14.68 -9.46 -15.72
CA THR A 154 -14.13 -8.83 -14.52
C THR A 154 -14.53 -9.64 -13.28
N GLU A 155 -13.60 -10.43 -12.74
CA GLU A 155 -13.76 -11.08 -11.45
C GLU A 155 -13.67 -10.04 -10.32
N ALA A 156 -14.75 -9.84 -9.58
CA ALA A 156 -14.69 -9.12 -8.33
C ALA A 156 -14.39 -10.07 -7.16
N ARG A 157 -13.22 -9.92 -6.54
CA ARG A 157 -12.81 -10.73 -5.37
C ARG A 157 -13.14 -10.05 -4.06
N THR A 158 -13.51 -8.77 -4.10
CA THR A 158 -13.90 -7.98 -2.93
C THR A 158 -15.28 -7.35 -3.14
N VAL A 159 -15.97 -7.05 -2.04
CA VAL A 159 -17.31 -6.43 -2.07
C VAL A 159 -17.26 -5.06 -2.78
N GLU A 160 -16.23 -4.27 -2.53
CA GLU A 160 -16.02 -2.96 -3.17
C GLU A 160 -15.84 -3.09 -4.69
N GLU A 161 -15.08 -4.09 -5.12
CA GLU A 161 -14.84 -4.39 -6.53
C GLU A 161 -16.12 -4.90 -7.21
N ALA A 162 -16.92 -5.71 -6.51
CA ALA A 162 -18.21 -6.19 -7.02
C ALA A 162 -19.18 -5.03 -7.21
N ILE A 163 -19.22 -4.10 -6.25
CA ILE A 163 -20.02 -2.88 -6.35
C ILE A 163 -19.53 -2.02 -7.54
N SER A 164 -18.22 -1.90 -7.75
CA SER A 164 -17.65 -1.14 -8.87
C SER A 164 -18.05 -1.74 -10.22
N VAL A 165 -17.90 -3.06 -10.39
CA VAL A 165 -18.24 -3.79 -11.61
C VAL A 165 -19.75 -3.74 -11.90
N LEU A 166 -20.59 -3.85 -10.87
CA LEU A 166 -22.06 -3.86 -11.01
C LEU A 166 -22.67 -2.45 -11.14
N ARG A 167 -21.88 -1.38 -11.05
CA ARG A 167 -22.39 0.00 -11.12
C ARG A 167 -22.75 0.40 -12.55
N ILE A 168 -23.90 -0.07 -13.01
CA ILE A 168 -24.51 0.34 -14.29
C ILE A 168 -25.01 1.79 -14.12
N GLY A 169 -24.24 2.75 -14.65
CA GLY A 169 -24.64 4.18 -14.61
C GLY A 169 -23.54 5.17 -14.26
N GLY A 170 -22.27 4.74 -14.18
CA GLY A 170 -21.14 5.63 -13.92
C GLY A 170 -21.13 6.16 -12.49
N ALA A 171 -19.97 6.18 -11.86
CA ALA A 171 -19.81 7.01 -10.67
C ALA A 171 -20.05 8.47 -11.11
N GLN A 172 -21.21 9.05 -10.78
CA GLN A 172 -21.26 10.49 -10.59
C GLN A 172 -20.27 10.77 -9.46
N ALA A 173 -19.03 11.08 -9.84
CA ALA A 173 -18.05 11.65 -8.96
C ALA A 173 -18.72 12.90 -8.38
N LEU A 174 -19.07 12.83 -7.09
CA LEU A 174 -19.46 14.00 -6.33
C LEU A 174 -18.39 15.06 -6.61
N PRO A 175 -18.73 16.23 -7.15
CA PRO A 175 -17.74 17.22 -7.53
C PRO A 175 -16.89 17.54 -6.30
N THR A 176 -15.64 17.06 -6.30
CA THR A 176 -14.67 17.23 -5.22
C THR A 176 -14.28 18.70 -5.05
N LYS A 177 -14.64 19.53 -6.03
CA LYS A 177 -14.50 20.98 -6.00
C LYS A 177 -15.81 21.61 -5.52
N ARG A 178 -15.82 22.02 -4.26
CA ARG A 178 -16.81 22.98 -3.75
C ARG A 178 -16.59 24.28 -4.50
N MET A 179 -17.41 24.53 -5.52
CA MET A 179 -17.38 25.82 -6.21
C MET A 179 -17.74 26.90 -5.19
N SER A 180 -16.98 27.97 -5.16
CA SER A 180 -17.35 29.17 -4.40
C SER A 180 -18.40 29.97 -5.18
N TYR A 181 -19.20 30.76 -4.47
CA TYR A 181 -20.18 31.64 -5.12
C TYR A 181 -19.52 32.61 -6.11
N ALA A 182 -18.29 33.05 -5.85
CA ALA A 182 -17.54 33.96 -6.72
C ALA A 182 -17.19 33.30 -8.07
N GLU A 183 -16.67 32.08 -8.04
CA GLU A 183 -16.37 31.31 -9.26
C GLU A 183 -17.64 31.03 -10.09
N PHE A 184 -18.76 30.77 -9.41
CA PHE A 184 -20.05 30.61 -10.07
C PHE A 184 -20.60 31.93 -10.64
N GLU A 185 -20.43 33.05 -9.94
CA GLU A 185 -20.82 34.38 -10.42
C GLU A 185 -20.05 34.72 -11.69
N GLU A 186 -18.72 34.59 -11.71
CA GLU A 186 -17.90 34.93 -12.88
C GLU A 186 -18.27 34.10 -14.12
N GLN A 187 -18.45 32.79 -13.97
CA GLN A 187 -18.79 31.89 -15.09
C GLN A 187 -20.21 32.11 -15.65
N ASN A 188 -21.17 32.42 -14.79
CA ASN A 188 -22.59 32.48 -15.20
C ASN A 188 -23.03 33.92 -15.50
N LEU A 189 -22.35 34.95 -14.98
CA LEU A 189 -22.77 36.34 -15.15
C LEU A 189 -22.73 36.81 -16.60
N GLU A 190 -21.81 36.31 -17.41
CA GLU A 190 -21.74 36.63 -18.85
C GLU A 190 -22.91 36.00 -19.62
N ALA A 191 -23.21 34.72 -19.35
CA ALA A 191 -24.37 34.04 -19.94
C ALA A 191 -25.69 34.71 -19.55
N PHE A 192 -25.88 35.01 -18.27
CA PHE A 192 -27.12 35.66 -17.79
C PHE A 192 -27.30 37.10 -18.30
N LYS A 193 -26.22 37.82 -18.61
CA LYS A 193 -26.27 39.13 -19.28
C LYS A 193 -26.66 39.00 -20.75
N ALA A 194 -26.14 37.99 -21.44
CA ALA A 194 -26.48 37.72 -22.84
C ALA A 194 -27.96 37.31 -22.99
N ASP A 195 -28.46 36.48 -22.07
CA ASP A 195 -29.85 36.01 -22.07
C ASP A 195 -30.86 37.11 -21.67
N ASN A 196 -30.41 38.11 -20.90
CA ASN A 196 -31.29 39.16 -20.36
C ASN A 196 -30.68 40.57 -20.53
N PRO A 197 -30.57 41.07 -21.78
CA PRO A 197 -29.93 42.37 -22.05
C PRO A 197 -30.75 43.57 -21.54
N THR A 198 -32.02 43.38 -21.21
CA THR A 198 -32.93 44.43 -20.70
C THR A 198 -32.85 44.64 -19.18
N LEU A 199 -32.22 43.71 -18.45
CA LEU A 199 -32.15 43.75 -16.99
C LEU A 199 -30.95 44.56 -16.49
N ARG A 200 -31.15 45.28 -15.39
CA ARG A 200 -30.04 45.98 -14.71
C ARG A 200 -29.11 44.96 -14.05
N LEU A 201 -27.82 45.30 -13.93
CA LEU A 201 -26.80 44.41 -13.35
C LEU A 201 -27.17 43.87 -11.96
N SER A 202 -27.86 44.66 -11.12
CA SER A 202 -28.34 44.23 -9.81
C SER A 202 -29.39 43.12 -9.89
N GLN A 203 -30.28 43.18 -10.89
CA GLN A 203 -31.31 42.16 -11.14
C GLN A 203 -30.68 40.88 -11.70
N VAL A 204 -29.70 41.03 -12.59
CA VAL A 204 -28.91 39.90 -13.13
C VAL A 204 -28.17 39.17 -12.00
N LYS A 205 -27.49 39.90 -11.11
CA LYS A 205 -26.82 39.29 -9.93
C LYS A 205 -27.81 38.60 -8.98
N ALA A 206 -29.01 39.14 -8.81
CA ALA A 206 -30.06 38.50 -8.02
C ALA A 206 -30.54 37.17 -8.65
N ALA A 207 -30.66 37.12 -9.99
CA ALA A 207 -30.99 35.91 -10.73
C ALA A 207 -29.88 34.84 -10.61
N VAL A 208 -28.61 35.24 -10.75
CA VAL A 208 -27.44 34.36 -10.57
C VAL A 208 -27.40 33.79 -9.15
N LYS A 209 -27.67 34.61 -8.12
CA LYS A 209 -27.75 34.14 -6.72
C LYS A 209 -28.85 33.10 -6.52
N LYS A 210 -30.00 33.27 -7.18
CA LYS A 210 -31.11 32.33 -7.12
C LYS A 210 -30.79 31.01 -7.84
N ALA A 211 -30.05 31.09 -8.96
CA ALA A 211 -29.54 29.92 -9.66
C ALA A 211 -28.51 29.16 -8.81
N TRP A 212 -27.60 29.88 -8.14
CA TRP A 212 -26.64 29.30 -7.19
C TRP A 212 -27.32 28.52 -6.08
N GLN A 213 -28.36 29.10 -5.46
CA GLN A 213 -29.11 28.43 -4.38
C GLN A 213 -29.77 27.12 -4.81
N ARG A 214 -30.02 26.90 -6.10
CA ARG A 214 -30.58 25.65 -6.64
C ARG A 214 -29.55 24.74 -7.29
N SER A 215 -28.33 25.22 -7.48
CA SER A 215 -27.27 24.46 -8.13
C SER A 215 -26.81 23.30 -7.24
N PRO A 216 -26.56 22.11 -7.80
CA PRO A 216 -25.94 21.00 -7.07
C PRO A 216 -24.49 21.32 -6.67
N SER A 217 -23.86 22.34 -7.28
CA SER A 217 -22.52 22.81 -6.92
C SER A 217 -22.49 23.64 -5.62
N ASN A 218 -23.65 24.04 -5.10
CA ASN A 218 -23.74 24.79 -3.85
C ASN A 218 -23.54 23.85 -2.64
N PRO A 219 -22.52 24.09 -1.78
CA PRO A 219 -22.27 23.27 -0.60
C PRO A 219 -23.48 23.15 0.36
N ALA A 220 -24.37 24.15 0.37
CA ALA A 220 -25.57 24.11 1.22
C ALA A 220 -26.61 23.05 0.77
N ASN A 221 -26.53 22.60 -0.49
CA ASN A 221 -27.45 21.61 -1.07
C ASN A 221 -26.88 20.18 -1.04
N GLN A 222 -25.65 20.01 -0.54
CA GLN A 222 -24.93 18.72 -0.49
C GLN A 222 -24.87 18.13 0.94
N ALA A 223 -25.58 18.73 1.90
CA ALA A 223 -25.64 18.29 3.29
C ALA A 223 -26.81 17.34 3.55
#